data_AF-A0A9N9SDM7-F1
#
_entry.id   AF-A0A9N9SDM7-F1
#
_cell.length_a   1.000
_cell.length_b   1.000
_cell.length_c   1.000
_cell.angle_alpha   90.00
_cell.angle_beta   90.00
_cell.angle_gamma   90.00
#
_symmetry.space_group_name_H-M   'P 1'
#
loop_
_entity.id
_entity.type
_entity.pdbx_description
1 polymer ?
#
loop_
_entity_poly.entity_id
_entity_poly.type
_entity_poly.pdbx_seq_one_letter_code
_entity_poly.pdbx_strand_id
1 'polypeptide(L)'
;MAKPITNVELLQDTYLAKQVKLVGKDDLENLEIDQTADVVSDLFQKTVDYYYEPDEKVRKNKEGPTLDELLPFYIGKLEKQIQDNNGYLVGGHLTWADLHLVGASEYISFMSGKDIVANTTYIKALKQKVHGLPGIREYISKRPNVA
;
A
#
# COMPACT_ATOMS: atom_id res chain seq x y z
N MET A 1 2.68 -28.42 -2.23
CA MET A 1 2.60 -27.81 -3.58
C MET A 1 3.15 -26.41 -3.46
N ALA A 2 4.21 -26.08 -4.19
CA ALA A 2 4.71 -24.71 -4.26
C ALA A 2 3.56 -23.81 -4.70
N LYS A 3 3.35 -22.67 -4.03
CA LYS A 3 2.49 -21.60 -4.56
C LYS A 3 3.35 -20.80 -5.55
N PRO A 4 3.23 -20.97 -6.88
CA PRO A 4 3.91 -20.09 -7.80
C PRO A 4 2.96 -18.93 -8.10
N ILE A 5 3.31 -17.76 -7.59
CA ILE A 5 3.69 -16.53 -8.31
C ILE A 5 3.32 -15.40 -7.34
N THR A 6 4.25 -14.99 -6.48
CA THR A 6 4.04 -13.93 -5.50
C THR A 6 3.99 -12.52 -6.11
N ASN A 7 4.19 -12.37 -7.43
CA ASN A 7 4.40 -11.05 -8.05
C ASN A 7 3.54 -10.77 -9.30
N VAL A 8 2.45 -11.50 -9.58
CA VAL A 8 1.59 -11.18 -10.75
C VAL A 8 0.90 -9.83 -10.58
N GLU A 9 0.52 -9.49 -9.36
CA GLU A 9 -0.18 -8.24 -9.03
C GLU A 9 0.67 -7.02 -9.40
N LEU A 10 1.92 -6.97 -8.92
CA LEU A 10 2.86 -5.91 -9.28
C LEU A 10 3.11 -5.84 -10.79
N LEU A 11 3.21 -6.99 -11.48
CA LEU A 11 3.35 -7.02 -12.93
C LEU A 11 2.14 -6.43 -13.67
N GLN A 12 0.93 -6.66 -13.16
CA GLN A 12 -0.30 -6.06 -13.69
C GLN A 12 -0.30 -4.55 -13.44
N ASP A 13 0.06 -4.12 -12.24
CA ASP A 13 0.14 -2.71 -11.87
C ASP A 13 1.16 -1.96 -12.71
N THR A 14 2.39 -2.47 -12.85
CA THR A 14 3.42 -1.87 -13.70
C THR A 14 2.98 -1.81 -15.17
N TYR A 15 2.29 -2.85 -15.67
CA TYR A 15 1.78 -2.84 -17.03
C TYR A 15 0.72 -1.74 -17.25
N LEU A 16 -0.27 -1.67 -16.36
CA LEU A 16 -1.33 -0.65 -16.42
C LEU A 16 -0.77 0.75 -16.22
N ALA A 17 0.15 0.92 -15.26
CA ALA A 17 0.83 2.18 -14.98
C ALA A 17 1.50 2.76 -16.22
N LYS A 18 2.15 1.92 -17.04
CA LYS A 18 2.74 2.33 -18.33
C LYS A 18 1.68 2.87 -19.30
N GLN A 19 0.50 2.25 -19.36
CA GLN A 19 -0.59 2.70 -20.25
C GLN A 19 -1.15 4.06 -19.83
N VAL A 20 -1.21 4.33 -18.52
CA VAL A 20 -1.78 5.57 -17.97
C VAL A 20 -0.73 6.60 -17.53
N LYS A 21 0.55 6.36 -17.82
CA LYS A 21 1.69 7.25 -17.52
C LYS A 21 1.85 7.55 -16.03
N LEU A 22 1.65 6.56 -15.17
CA LEU A 22 1.91 6.62 -13.73
C LEU A 22 3.26 5.97 -13.36
N VAL A 23 4.26 6.14 -14.23
CA VAL A 23 5.60 5.58 -14.12
C VAL A 23 6.63 6.70 -13.91
N GLY A 24 7.84 6.34 -13.49
CA GLY A 24 8.95 7.27 -13.31
C GLY A 24 9.46 7.82 -14.65
N LYS A 25 10.15 8.97 -14.59
CA LYS A 25 10.70 9.64 -15.78
C LYS A 25 11.86 8.89 -16.43
N ASP A 26 12.56 8.05 -15.68
CA ASP A 26 13.71 7.27 -16.11
C ASP A 26 13.78 5.92 -15.37
N ASP A 27 14.74 5.09 -15.74
CA ASP A 27 14.89 3.74 -15.19
C ASP A 27 15.19 3.74 -13.69
N LEU A 28 15.91 4.76 -13.19
CA LEU A 28 16.25 4.86 -11.77
C LEU A 28 15.01 5.21 -10.94
N GLU A 29 14.23 6.17 -11.40
CA GLU A 29 12.98 6.55 -10.73
C GLU A 29 11.95 5.40 -10.77
N ASN A 30 11.90 4.64 -11.87
CA ASN A 30 11.08 3.41 -11.92
C ASN A 30 11.55 2.37 -10.90
N LEU A 31 12.86 2.18 -10.73
CA LEU A 31 13.39 1.29 -9.70
C LEU A 31 12.99 1.73 -8.28
N GLU A 32 13.04 3.04 -8.00
CA GLU A 32 12.61 3.58 -6.69
C GLU A 32 11.10 3.38 -6.44
N ILE A 33 10.27 3.52 -7.49
CA ILE A 33 8.84 3.24 -7.42
C ILE A 33 8.61 1.76 -7.12
N ASP A 34 9.25 0.86 -7.87
CA ASP A 34 9.14 -0.59 -7.70
C ASP A 34 9.56 -1.00 -6.28
N GLN A 35 10.70 -0.52 -5.79
CA GLN A 35 11.18 -0.79 -4.42
C GLN A 35 10.19 -0.31 -3.35
N THR A 36 9.59 0.86 -3.54
CA THR A 36 8.61 1.40 -2.59
C THR A 36 7.33 0.57 -2.58
N ALA A 37 6.86 0.14 -3.76
CA ALA A 37 5.70 -0.73 -3.87
C ALA A 37 5.95 -2.14 -3.31
N ASP A 38 7.17 -2.67 -3.44
CA ASP A 38 7.58 -3.93 -2.80
C ASP A 38 7.47 -3.83 -1.27
N VAL A 39 7.94 -2.72 -0.67
CA VAL A 39 7.80 -2.49 0.78
C VAL A 39 6.32 -2.49 1.21
N VAL A 40 5.44 -1.86 0.44
CA VAL A 40 3.99 -1.86 0.70
C VAL A 40 3.42 -3.27 0.59
N SER A 41 3.84 -4.03 -0.41
CA SER A 41 3.38 -5.40 -0.66
C SER A 41 3.85 -6.36 0.42
N ASP A 42 5.08 -6.24 0.88
CA ASP A 42 5.62 -7.01 2.00
C ASP A 42 4.83 -6.72 3.29
N LEU A 43 4.53 -5.45 3.56
CA LEU A 43 3.73 -5.04 4.70
C LEU A 43 2.31 -5.62 4.64
N PHE A 44 1.68 -5.55 3.47
CA PHE A 44 0.38 -6.15 3.20
C PHE A 44 0.41 -7.66 3.44
N GLN A 45 1.39 -8.37 2.87
CA GLN A 45 1.51 -9.82 2.99
C GLN A 45 1.76 -10.25 4.43
N LYS A 46 2.55 -9.52 5.21
CA LYS A 46 2.72 -9.79 6.65
C LYS A 46 1.41 -9.67 7.42
N THR A 47 0.58 -8.70 7.04
CA THR A 47 -0.74 -8.53 7.66
C THR A 47 -1.70 -9.66 7.27
N VAL A 48 -1.66 -10.10 6.00
CA VAL A 48 -2.40 -11.29 5.51
C VAL A 48 -1.96 -12.55 6.26
N ASP A 49 -0.65 -12.78 6.39
CA ASP A 49 -0.07 -13.94 7.08
C ASP A 49 -0.40 -14.01 8.57
N TYR A 50 -0.67 -12.86 9.19
CA TYR A 50 -1.20 -12.77 10.54
C TYR A 50 -2.70 -13.06 10.56
N TYR A 51 -3.49 -12.38 9.73
CA TYR A 51 -4.95 -12.42 9.79
C TYR A 51 -5.52 -13.81 9.46
N TYR A 52 -4.95 -14.46 8.43
CA TYR A 52 -5.38 -15.78 7.96
C TYR A 52 -4.64 -16.95 8.62
N GLU A 53 -3.86 -16.72 9.69
CA GLU A 53 -3.21 -17.80 10.43
C GLU A 53 -4.27 -18.70 11.10
N PRO A 54 -4.38 -19.99 10.71
CA PRO A 54 -5.41 -20.88 11.26
C PRO A 54 -5.14 -21.31 12.70
N ASP A 55 -3.88 -21.36 13.14
CA ASP A 55 -3.53 -21.72 14.52
C ASP A 55 -3.62 -20.48 15.41
N GLU A 56 -4.60 -20.46 16.34
CA GLU A 56 -4.83 -19.31 17.22
C GLU A 56 -3.62 -18.94 18.09
N LYS A 57 -2.83 -19.93 18.51
CA LYS A 57 -1.64 -19.69 19.33
C LYS A 57 -0.55 -19.06 18.48
N VAL A 58 -0.34 -19.53 17.26
CA VAL A 58 0.60 -18.91 16.32
C VAL A 58 0.15 -17.49 15.96
N ARG A 59 -1.14 -17.28 15.69
CA ARG A 59 -1.70 -15.97 15.38
C ARG A 59 -1.46 -14.97 16.51
N LYS A 60 -1.75 -15.37 17.75
CA LYS A 60 -1.51 -14.53 18.94
C LYS A 60 -0.04 -14.18 19.12
N ASN A 61 0.87 -15.11 18.81
CA ASN A 61 2.31 -14.84 18.86
C ASN A 61 2.79 -13.88 17.75
N LYS A 62 2.10 -13.84 16.61
CA LYS A 62 2.38 -12.91 15.49
C LYS A 62 1.80 -11.51 15.71
N GLU A 63 0.77 -11.38 16.55
CA GLU A 63 -0.01 -10.15 16.72
C GLU A 63 0.86 -8.95 17.09
N GLY A 64 1.58 -9.00 18.23
CA GLY A 64 2.45 -7.90 18.67
C GLY A 64 3.52 -7.52 17.65
N PRO A 65 4.36 -8.47 17.19
CA PRO A 65 5.39 -8.19 16.18
C PRO A 65 4.84 -7.58 14.88
N THR A 66 3.64 -8.00 14.45
CA THR A 66 3.04 -7.49 13.21
C THR A 66 2.35 -6.15 13.42
N LEU A 67 1.46 -6.06 14.42
CA LEU A 67 0.54 -4.95 14.58
C LEU A 67 1.08 -3.80 15.42
N ASP A 68 1.98 -4.08 16.37
CA ASP A 68 2.46 -3.09 17.33
C ASP A 68 3.90 -2.65 17.04
N GLU A 69 4.67 -3.46 16.29
CA GLU A 69 6.05 -3.13 15.91
C GLU A 69 6.16 -2.83 14.41
N LEU A 70 5.87 -3.82 13.56
CA LEU A 70 6.14 -3.76 12.13
C LEU A 70 5.24 -2.76 11.40
N LEU A 71 3.92 -2.77 11.66
CA LEU A 71 2.98 -1.81 11.05
C LEU A 71 3.35 -0.36 11.37
N PRO A 72 3.47 0.08 12.64
CA PRO A 72 3.83 1.47 12.96
C PRO A 72 5.18 1.90 12.37
N PHE A 73 6.16 0.99 12.35
CA PHE A 73 7.49 1.28 11.80
C PHE A 73 7.44 1.61 10.30
N TYR A 74 6.80 0.76 9.49
CA TYR A 74 6.73 0.99 8.04
C TYR A 74 5.78 2.12 7.67
N ILE A 75 4.65 2.27 8.37
CA ILE A 75 3.77 3.43 8.17
C ILE A 75 4.51 4.74 8.47
N GLY A 76 5.31 4.79 9.53
CA GLY A 76 6.13 5.97 9.85
C GLY A 76 7.20 6.26 8.78
N LYS A 77 7.81 5.21 8.20
CA LYS A 77 8.76 5.37 7.09
C LYS A 77 8.10 5.90 5.83
N LEU A 78 6.96 5.33 5.43
CA LEU A 78 6.21 5.76 4.24
C LEU A 78 5.67 7.19 4.42
N GLU A 79 5.18 7.54 5.61
CA GLU A 79 4.77 8.90 5.95
C GLU A 79 5.91 9.90 5.73
N LYS A 80 7.10 9.59 6.25
CA LYS A 80 8.29 10.41 6.05
C LYS A 80 8.71 10.48 4.58
N GLN A 81 8.66 9.36 3.87
CA GLN A 81 9.00 9.32 2.45
C GLN A 81 8.08 10.22 1.64
N ILE A 82 6.77 10.24 1.95
CA ILE A 82 5.79 11.13 1.29
C ILE A 82 6.07 12.59 1.63
N GLN A 83 6.43 12.89 2.87
CA GLN A 83 6.84 14.23 3.29
C GLN A 83 8.05 14.72 2.47
N ASP A 84 9.08 13.89 2.34
CA ASP A 84 10.34 14.24 1.69
C ASP A 84 10.17 14.37 0.16
N ASN A 85 9.17 13.69 -0.42
CA ASN A 85 8.86 13.68 -1.86
C ASN A 85 7.62 14.53 -2.20
N ASN A 86 7.51 15.72 -1.59
CA ASN A 86 6.51 16.74 -1.95
C ASN A 86 5.04 16.23 -1.93
N GLY A 87 4.75 15.28 -1.04
CA GLY A 87 3.41 14.72 -0.88
C GLY A 87 3.06 13.56 -1.82
N TYR A 88 4.06 12.84 -2.33
CA TYR A 88 3.96 11.58 -3.11
C TYR A 88 5.05 10.61 -2.65
N LEU A 89 4.98 9.32 -2.97
CA LEU A 89 5.99 8.36 -2.52
C LEU A 89 7.35 8.50 -3.20
N VAL A 90 7.38 8.81 -4.50
CA VAL A 90 8.62 8.90 -5.29
C VAL A 90 8.51 10.05 -6.29
N GLY A 91 9.61 10.73 -6.58
CA GLY A 91 9.72 11.65 -7.71
C GLY A 91 9.01 13.00 -7.55
N GLY A 92 8.27 13.22 -6.46
CA GLY A 92 7.50 14.45 -6.26
C GLY A 92 6.25 14.55 -7.15
N HIS A 93 5.82 13.45 -7.76
CA HIS A 93 4.63 13.38 -8.60
C HIS A 93 3.86 12.08 -8.39
N LEU A 94 2.62 12.05 -8.89
CA LEU A 94 1.77 10.87 -8.78
C LEU A 94 2.34 9.70 -9.59
N THR A 95 2.46 8.55 -8.95
CA THR A 95 2.91 7.28 -9.55
C THR A 95 1.97 6.15 -9.12
N TRP A 96 2.18 4.95 -9.69
CA TRP A 96 1.37 3.80 -9.33
C TRP A 96 1.61 3.32 -7.88
N ALA A 97 2.77 3.58 -7.28
CA ALA A 97 3.03 3.27 -5.88
C ALA A 97 2.09 4.02 -4.92
N ASP A 98 1.69 5.25 -5.27
CA ASP A 98 0.73 6.03 -4.46
C ASP A 98 -0.65 5.36 -4.43
N LEU A 99 -1.09 4.86 -5.59
CA LEU A 99 -2.35 4.13 -5.72
C LEU A 99 -2.28 2.80 -4.96
N HIS A 100 -1.14 2.11 -5.05
CA HIS A 100 -0.88 0.84 -4.38
C HIS A 100 -0.97 0.99 -2.86
N LEU A 101 -0.27 1.98 -2.28
CA LEU A 101 -0.35 2.27 -0.85
C LEU A 101 -1.78 2.61 -0.40
N VAL A 102 -2.47 3.47 -1.14
CA VAL A 102 -3.84 3.87 -0.79
C VAL A 102 -4.78 2.67 -0.81
N GLY A 103 -4.72 1.82 -1.83
CA GLY A 103 -5.50 0.58 -1.92
C GLY A 103 -5.18 -0.40 -0.79
N ALA A 104 -3.89 -0.71 -0.60
CA ALA A 104 -3.43 -1.63 0.44
C ALA A 104 -3.81 -1.15 1.85
N SER A 105 -3.75 0.16 2.11
CA SER A 105 -4.04 0.72 3.44
C SER A 105 -5.44 0.39 3.94
N GLU A 106 -6.46 0.33 3.06
CA GLU A 106 -7.84 0.02 3.45
C GLU A 106 -7.93 -1.42 3.99
N TYR A 107 -7.28 -2.36 3.31
CA TYR A 107 -7.35 -3.77 3.66
C TYR A 107 -6.43 -4.11 4.85
N ILE A 108 -5.25 -3.48 4.95
CA ILE A 108 -4.39 -3.60 6.13
C ILE A 108 -5.14 -3.08 7.37
N SER A 109 -5.87 -1.97 7.25
CA SER A 109 -6.71 -1.47 8.34
C SER A 109 -7.82 -2.44 8.74
N PHE A 110 -8.50 -3.03 7.76
CA PHE A 110 -9.50 -4.06 8.00
C PHE A 110 -8.91 -5.28 8.75
N MET A 111 -7.80 -5.84 8.25
CA MET A 111 -7.18 -7.04 8.84
C MET A 111 -6.53 -6.78 10.20
N SER A 112 -5.98 -5.59 10.43
CA SER A 112 -5.39 -5.22 11.72
C SER A 112 -6.44 -4.84 12.77
N GLY A 113 -7.68 -4.55 12.36
CA GLY A 113 -8.72 -3.99 13.24
C GLY A 113 -8.40 -2.56 13.72
N LYS A 114 -7.47 -1.87 13.06
CA LYS A 114 -6.98 -0.53 13.43
C LYS A 114 -7.00 0.38 12.21
N ASP A 115 -7.33 1.67 12.39
CA ASP A 115 -7.02 2.68 11.38
C ASP A 115 -5.51 2.97 11.44
N ILE A 116 -4.74 2.33 10.55
CA ILE A 116 -3.28 2.41 10.53
C ILE A 116 -2.80 3.80 10.10
N VAL A 117 -3.65 4.58 9.46
CA VAL A 117 -3.34 5.92 8.97
C VAL A 117 -3.91 7.01 9.87
N ALA A 118 -4.57 6.66 10.98
CA ALA A 118 -5.25 7.60 11.89
C ALA A 118 -4.35 8.74 12.40
N ASN A 119 -3.06 8.49 12.60
CA ASN A 119 -2.11 9.48 13.13
C ASN A 119 -1.12 10.02 12.08
N THR A 120 -1.42 9.79 10.81
CA THR A 120 -0.59 10.25 9.68
C THR A 120 -1.16 11.53 9.08
N THR A 121 -0.30 12.44 8.62
CA THR A 121 -0.66 13.69 7.96
C THR A 121 -0.53 13.57 6.45
N TYR A 122 0.63 13.11 5.97
CA TYR A 122 0.98 13.06 4.56
C TYR A 122 0.31 11.88 3.85
N ILE A 123 0.21 10.70 4.47
CA ILE A 123 -0.54 9.56 3.92
C ILE A 123 -2.02 9.92 3.77
N LYS A 124 -2.64 10.59 4.76
CA LYS A 124 -4.03 11.05 4.63
C LYS A 124 -4.20 12.05 3.47
N ALA A 125 -3.27 13.00 3.33
CA ALA A 125 -3.31 13.95 2.22
C ALA A 125 -3.13 13.24 0.87
N LEU A 126 -2.23 12.25 0.78
CA LEU A 126 -2.05 11.42 -0.41
C LEU A 126 -3.33 10.64 -0.74
N LYS A 127 -3.96 10.01 0.26
CA LYS A 127 -5.24 9.31 0.11
C LYS A 127 -6.33 10.24 -0.45
N GLN A 128 -6.43 11.46 0.06
CA GLN A 128 -7.37 12.46 -0.46
C GLN A 128 -7.06 12.83 -1.93
N LYS A 129 -5.79 13.03 -2.30
CA LYS A 129 -5.40 13.28 -3.70
C LYS A 129 -5.82 12.12 -4.61
N VAL A 130 -5.50 10.88 -4.24
CA VAL A 130 -5.81 9.67 -5.01
C VAL A 130 -7.33 9.47 -5.14
N HIS A 131 -8.07 9.58 -4.04
CA HIS A 131 -9.53 9.46 -4.06
C HIS A 131 -10.22 10.62 -4.82
N GLY A 132 -9.53 11.75 -4.96
CA GLY A 132 -10.00 12.91 -5.73
C GLY A 132 -9.83 12.76 -7.24
N LEU A 133 -9.05 11.79 -7.72
CA LEU A 133 -8.87 11.56 -9.17
C LEU A 133 -10.22 11.18 -9.81
N PRO A 134 -10.62 11.79 -10.94
CA PRO A 134 -11.96 11.60 -11.50
C PRO A 134 -12.36 10.12 -11.68
N GLY A 135 -11.49 9.30 -12.27
CA GLY A 135 -11.76 7.87 -12.48
C GLY A 135 -11.83 7.06 -11.18
N ILE A 136 -10.98 7.36 -10.20
CA ILE A 136 -10.99 6.70 -8.88
C ILE A 136 -12.23 7.10 -8.09
N ARG A 137 -12.57 8.39 -8.07
CA ARG A 137 -13.78 8.91 -7.44
C ARG A 137 -15.03 8.27 -8.01
N GLU A 138 -15.12 8.17 -9.34
CA GLU A 138 -16.23 7.51 -10.01
C GLU A 138 -16.31 6.03 -9.64
N TYR A 139 -15.17 5.30 -9.66
CA TYR A 139 -15.12 3.91 -9.22
C TYR A 139 -15.57 3.74 -7.77
N ILE A 140 -15.06 4.54 -6.82
CA ILE A 140 -15.45 4.48 -5.41
C ILE A 140 -16.96 4.72 -5.23
N SER A 141 -17.57 5.60 -6.03
CA SER A 141 -19.02 5.85 -5.95
C SER A 141 -19.88 4.68 -6.43
N LYS A 142 -19.32 3.77 -7.23
CA LYS A 142 -20.04 2.64 -7.84
C LYS A 142 -19.61 1.27 -7.29
N ARG A 143 -18.44 1.17 -6.65
CA ARG A 143 -17.90 -0.10 -6.16
C ARG A 143 -18.84 -0.69 -5.09
N PRO A 144 -19.04 -2.03 -5.06
CA PRO A 144 -19.83 -2.66 -4.00
C PRO A 144 -19.31 -2.30 -2.62
N ASN A 145 -20.21 -2.01 -1.69
CA ASN A 145 -19.84 -1.83 -0.29
C ASN A 145 -19.78 -3.24 0.34
N VAL A 146 -18.56 -3.75 0.52
CA VAL A 146 -18.33 -5.00 1.25
C VAL A 146 -18.05 -4.63 2.70
N ALA A 147 -19.02 -4.97 3.57
CA ALA A 147 -18.93 -4.81 5.02
C ALA A 147 -18.07 -5.92 5.64
#